data_AF-A0A0G0SEV4-F1
#
_entry.id   AF-A0A0G0SEV4-F1
#
_cell.length_a   1.000
_cell.length_b   1.000
_cell.length_c   1.000
_cell.angle_alpha   90.00
_cell.angle_beta   90.00
_cell.angle_gamma   90.00
#
_symmetry.space_group_name_H-M   'P 1'
#
loop_
_entity.id
_entity.type
_entity.pdbx_description
1 polymer ?
#
loop_
_entity_poly.entity_id
_entity_poly.type
_entity_poly.pdbx_seq_one_letter_code
_entity_poly.pdbx_strand_id
1 'polypeptide(L)'
;MNTLEVLSELYAVRREVEQKAYWRFERGIGYAYPDELQKLDEQIAQIKKRTPGVPSVDFTITSPPYDDASGESKNKTVIHVDGKKGIYIDEKRRYPISGKRLECVEKLLESDSLTTEDLEQFWSTSSQISNEIKEINTQVRKKLEIRYDLIIHSKSARSYSLNQEELDIRAS
;
A
#
# COMPACT_ATOMS: atom_id res chain seq x y z
N MET A 1 4.51 3.86 35.13
CA MET A 1 4.42 4.40 33.77
C MET A 1 4.99 5.79 33.78
N ASN A 2 6.07 5.99 33.05
CA ASN A 2 6.70 7.29 32.86
C ASN A 2 5.82 8.14 31.92
N THR A 3 5.74 9.46 32.11
CA THR A 3 4.94 10.35 31.26
C THR A 3 5.27 10.20 29.77
N LEU A 4 6.54 9.89 29.45
CA LEU A 4 6.99 9.61 28.09
C LEU A 4 6.43 8.30 27.50
N GLU A 5 6.27 7.25 28.31
CA GLU A 5 5.68 5.98 27.87
C GLU A 5 4.19 6.17 27.54
N VAL A 6 3.47 6.89 28.41
CA VAL A 6 2.06 7.21 28.20
C VAL A 6 1.85 8.07 26.95
N LEU A 7 2.71 9.05 26.72
CA LEU A 7 2.68 9.85 25.49
C LEU A 7 2.99 9.01 24.25
N SER A 8 3.98 8.12 24.32
CA SER A 8 4.33 7.22 23.21
C SER A 8 3.16 6.30 22.82
N GLU A 9 2.47 5.74 23.81
CA GLU A 9 1.29 4.90 23.58
C GLU A 9 0.13 5.70 22.97
N LEU A 10 -0.15 6.90 23.49
CA LEU A 10 -1.19 7.77 22.95
C LEU A 10 -0.91 8.20 21.50
N TYR A 11 0.34 8.49 21.16
CA TYR A 11 0.73 8.81 19.79
C TYR A 11 0.61 7.62 18.84
N ALA A 12 0.92 6.40 19.29
CA ALA A 12 0.73 5.18 18.50
C ALA A 12 -0.77 4.96 18.20
N VAL A 13 -1.62 5.08 19.22
CA VAL A 13 -3.08 4.94 19.08
C VAL A 13 -3.64 6.03 18.17
N ARG A 14 -3.22 7.29 18.33
CA ARG A 14 -3.63 8.40 17.45
C ARG A 14 -3.35 8.09 15.98
N ARG A 15 -2.16 7.57 15.65
CA ARG A 15 -1.81 7.21 14.26
C ARG A 15 -2.67 6.09 13.69
N GLU A 16 -3.01 5.08 14.49
CA GLU A 16 -3.92 4.03 14.02
C GLU A 16 -5.33 4.55 13.73
N VAL A 17 -5.84 5.44 14.59
CA VAL A 17 -7.15 6.08 14.42
C VAL A 17 -7.14 7.00 13.19
N GLU A 18 -6.05 7.74 12.97
CA GLU A 18 -5.85 8.61 11.80
C GLU A 18 -5.91 7.82 10.49
N GLN A 19 -5.17 6.70 10.41
CA GLN A 19 -5.17 5.85 9.22
C GLN A 19 -6.56 5.25 8.94
N LYS A 20 -7.25 4.78 9.98
CA LYS A 20 -8.61 4.24 9.85
C LYS A 20 -9.62 5.32 9.44
N ALA A 21 -9.50 6.53 9.98
CA ALA A 21 -10.35 7.66 9.66
C ALA A 21 -10.16 8.10 8.20
N TYR A 22 -8.91 8.20 7.75
CA TYR A 22 -8.57 8.55 6.39
C TYR A 22 -9.14 7.53 5.38
N TRP A 23 -8.94 6.23 5.64
CA TRP A 23 -9.50 5.16 4.80
C TRP A 23 -11.04 5.20 4.72
N ARG A 24 -11.70 5.56 5.82
CA ARG A 24 -13.17 5.74 5.86
C ARG A 24 -13.63 6.96 5.07
N PHE A 25 -12.90 8.07 5.18
CA PHE A 25 -13.16 9.31 4.45
C PHE A 25 -13.01 9.13 2.94
N GLU A 26 -11.95 8.47 2.48
CA GLU A 26 -11.74 8.18 1.04
C GLU A 26 -12.87 7.34 0.43
N ARG A 27 -13.56 6.55 1.25
CA ARG A 27 -14.72 5.74 0.83
C ARG A 27 -16.06 6.45 0.98
N GLY A 28 -16.06 7.72 1.43
CA GLY A 28 -17.28 8.49 1.70
C GLY A 28 -18.05 8.03 2.94
N ILE A 29 -17.43 7.25 3.82
CA ILE A 29 -18.06 6.65 5.00
C ILE A 29 -17.53 7.35 6.26
N GLY A 30 -17.81 8.65 6.39
CA GLY A 30 -17.47 9.44 7.57
C GLY A 30 -16.46 10.55 7.31
N TYR A 31 -15.95 11.15 8.39
CA TYR A 31 -15.08 12.33 8.36
C TYR A 31 -13.60 11.95 8.43
N ALA A 32 -12.75 12.72 7.74
CA ALA A 32 -11.29 12.59 7.81
C ALA A 32 -10.75 12.79 9.24
N TYR A 33 -11.53 13.50 10.07
CA TYR A 33 -11.17 13.83 11.44
C TYR A 33 -12.33 13.51 12.39
N PRO A 34 -12.37 12.29 12.97
CA PRO A 34 -13.43 11.88 13.88
C PRO A 34 -13.20 12.38 15.31
N ASP A 35 -14.27 12.45 16.11
CA ASP A 35 -14.24 12.84 17.53
C ASP A 35 -13.24 12.04 18.37
N GLU A 36 -12.96 10.80 17.97
CA GLU A 36 -11.96 9.94 18.60
C GLU A 36 -10.54 10.51 18.48
N LEU A 37 -10.19 11.07 17.31
CA LEU A 37 -8.89 11.69 17.08
C LEU A 37 -8.78 13.01 17.84
N GLN A 38 -9.87 13.78 17.88
CA GLN A 38 -9.95 15.01 18.68
C GLN A 38 -9.73 14.73 20.18
N LYS A 39 -10.37 13.69 20.74
CA LYS A 39 -10.19 13.30 22.15
C LYS A 39 -8.76 12.88 22.47
N LEU A 40 -8.10 12.19 21.55
CA LEU A 40 -6.69 11.80 21.72
C LEU A 40 -5.77 13.03 21.73
N ASP A 41 -6.00 14.00 20.85
CA ASP A 41 -5.25 15.25 20.84
C ASP A 41 -5.47 16.09 22.09
N GLU A 42 -6.69 16.14 22.61
CA GLU A 42 -7.00 16.80 23.88
C GLU A 42 -6.30 16.12 25.07
N GLN A 43 -6.26 14.79 25.11
CA GLN A 43 -5.55 14.02 26.14
C GLN A 43 -4.04 14.28 26.10
N ILE A 44 -3.44 14.23 24.91
CA ILE A 44 -2.02 14.53 24.69
C ILE A 44 -1.71 15.98 25.13
N ALA A 45 -2.54 16.94 24.76
CA ALA A 45 -2.39 18.34 25.15
C ALA A 45 -2.48 18.54 26.67
N GLN A 46 -3.39 17.84 27.35
CA GLN A 46 -3.51 17.91 28.82
C GLN A 46 -2.29 17.32 29.52
N ILE A 47 -1.74 16.20 29.03
CA ILE A 47 -0.54 15.58 29.59
C ILE A 47 0.66 16.51 29.40
N LYS A 48 0.84 17.08 28.20
CA LYS A 48 1.90 18.06 27.93
C LYS A 48 1.83 19.29 28.84
N LYS A 49 0.63 19.83 29.09
CA LYS A 49 0.43 20.96 30.01
C LYS A 49 0.83 20.65 31.45
N ARG A 50 0.70 19.39 31.90
CA ARG A 50 0.98 18.95 33.27
C ARG A 50 2.44 18.57 33.50
N THR A 51 3.30 18.58 32.47
CA THR A 51 4.69 18.18 32.61
C THR A 51 5.62 19.21 31.95
N PRO A 52 5.94 20.31 32.67
CA PRO A 52 6.85 21.33 32.16
C PRO A 52 8.24 20.74 31.96
N GLY A 53 8.82 20.93 30.77
CA GLY A 53 10.14 20.40 30.43
C GLY A 53 10.15 19.01 29.81
N VAL A 54 8.99 18.39 29.54
CA VAL A 54 8.94 17.31 28.56
C VAL A 54 9.28 17.96 27.22
N PRO A 55 10.42 17.64 26.58
CA PRO A 55 10.66 18.09 25.22
C PRO A 55 9.42 17.69 24.44
N SER A 56 8.97 18.53 23.50
CA SER A 56 8.10 18.00 22.46
C SER A 56 8.92 16.90 21.81
N VAL A 57 8.74 15.67 22.28
CA VAL A 57 9.23 14.48 21.61
C VAL A 57 8.32 14.48 20.41
N ASP A 58 8.81 15.19 19.41
CA ASP A 58 8.44 15.00 18.05
C ASP A 58 8.76 13.53 17.82
N PHE A 59 7.77 12.68 18.08
CA PHE A 59 7.77 11.31 17.57
C PHE A 59 7.52 11.37 16.05
N THR A 60 8.08 12.36 15.36
CA THR A 60 8.91 12.10 14.19
C THR A 60 9.99 11.10 14.63
N ILE A 61 9.59 9.82 14.74
CA ILE A 61 10.42 8.76 14.20
C ILE A 61 10.91 9.32 12.88
N THR A 62 12.22 9.46 12.76
CA THR A 62 12.97 9.70 11.52
C THR A 62 12.28 8.97 10.37
N SER A 63 11.29 9.63 9.79
CA SER A 63 11.10 9.60 8.36
C SER A 63 12.30 10.40 7.86
N PRO A 64 13.02 9.93 6.83
CA PRO A 64 14.03 10.76 6.18
C PRO A 64 13.40 12.13 5.85
N PRO A 65 14.20 13.20 5.76
CA PRO A 65 13.70 14.57 5.71
C PRO A 65 12.62 14.68 4.65
N TYR A 66 11.42 15.12 5.05
CA TYR A 66 10.45 15.61 4.09
C TYR A 66 11.02 16.92 3.55
N ASP A 67 11.58 16.86 2.35
CA ASP A 67 11.75 18.05 1.53
C ASP A 67 10.35 18.48 1.10
N ASP A 68 9.89 19.59 1.68
CA ASP A 68 8.81 20.42 1.14
C ASP A 68 9.28 21.03 -0.19
N ALA A 69 9.18 20.25 -1.27
CA ALA A 69 8.98 20.72 -2.64
C ALA A 69 8.82 19.52 -3.57
N SER A 70 7.61 19.33 -4.12
CA SER A 70 7.19 18.27 -5.06
C SER A 70 6.71 16.96 -4.41
N GLY A 71 5.51 16.52 -4.79
CA GLY A 71 4.83 15.37 -4.20
C GLY A 71 5.48 14.04 -4.55
N GLU A 72 6.40 13.57 -3.71
CA GLU A 72 6.99 12.24 -3.83
C GLU A 72 6.39 11.24 -2.83
N SER A 73 5.75 10.24 -3.44
CA SER A 73 5.44 8.89 -2.97
C SER A 73 6.04 8.45 -1.64
N LYS A 74 5.18 7.92 -0.76
CA LYS A 74 5.53 6.88 0.23
C LYS A 74 6.60 5.95 -0.39
N ASN A 75 7.63 5.52 0.35
CA ASN A 75 8.66 4.56 -0.09
C ASN A 75 8.05 3.24 -0.59
N LYS A 76 7.49 3.23 -1.79
CA LYS A 76 6.89 2.06 -2.42
C LYS A 76 8.01 1.15 -2.87
N THR A 77 7.77 -0.15 -2.81
CA THR A 77 8.71 -1.10 -3.40
C THR A 77 8.66 -0.96 -4.91
N VAL A 78 9.79 -0.59 -5.52
CA VAL A 78 9.89 -0.44 -6.98
C VAL A 78 9.96 -1.83 -7.60
N ILE A 79 9.02 -2.13 -8.50
CA ILE A 79 8.95 -3.36 -9.26
C ILE A 79 9.08 -3.03 -10.74
N HIS A 80 9.97 -3.72 -11.41
CA HIS A 80 10.16 -3.63 -12.84
C HIS A 80 9.49 -4.82 -13.54
N VAL A 81 8.81 -4.54 -14.65
CA VAL A 81 8.26 -5.55 -15.55
C VAL A 81 8.91 -5.38 -16.90
N ASP A 82 9.57 -6.42 -17.39
CA ASP A 82 10.35 -6.44 -18.63
C ASP A 82 10.02 -7.70 -19.42
N GLY A 83 9.77 -7.55 -20.73
CA GLY A 83 9.35 -8.64 -21.61
C GLY A 83 10.32 -9.83 -21.68
N LYS A 84 11.62 -9.60 -21.43
CA LYS A 84 12.69 -10.62 -21.44
C LYS A 84 13.05 -11.08 -20.04
N LYS A 85 13.00 -10.19 -19.05
CA LYS A 85 13.42 -10.49 -17.68
C LYS A 85 12.27 -10.97 -16.79
N GLY A 86 11.02 -10.69 -17.14
CA GLY A 86 9.87 -10.92 -16.28
C GLY A 86 9.74 -9.82 -15.23
N ILE A 87 9.36 -10.17 -14.01
CA ILE A 87 9.10 -9.21 -12.94
C ILE A 87 10.27 -9.23 -11.94
N TYR A 88 10.84 -8.09 -11.59
CA TYR A 88 12.00 -8.03 -10.68
C TYR A 88 12.10 -6.73 -9.89
N ILE A 89 12.81 -6.79 -8.77
CA ILE A 89 13.26 -5.59 -8.01
C ILE A 89 14.75 -5.35 -8.30
N ASP A 90 15.53 -6.43 -8.28
CA ASP A 90 16.97 -6.44 -8.56
C ASP A 90 17.36 -7.79 -9.17
N GLU A 91 18.66 -8.00 -9.44
CA GLU A 91 19.17 -9.22 -10.08
C GLU A 91 18.91 -10.51 -9.28
N LYS A 92 18.77 -10.42 -7.95
CA LYS A 92 18.53 -11.58 -7.07
C LYS A 92 17.04 -11.83 -6.87
N ARG A 93 16.24 -10.76 -6.79
CA ARG A 93 14.80 -10.78 -6.53
C ARG A 93 14.03 -10.69 -7.84
N ARG A 94 13.89 -11.84 -8.51
CA ARG A 94 13.31 -11.95 -9.85
C ARG A 94 12.36 -13.13 -9.99
N TYR A 95 11.23 -12.87 -10.63
CA TYR A 95 10.29 -13.86 -11.14
C TYR A 95 10.32 -13.87 -12.67
N PRO A 96 10.97 -14.88 -13.31
CA PRO A 96 11.06 -14.99 -14.76
C PRO A 96 9.72 -15.50 -15.36
N ILE A 97 8.70 -14.67 -15.28
CA ILE A 97 7.39 -14.93 -15.86
C ILE A 97 7.45 -14.82 -17.40
N SER A 98 6.59 -15.57 -18.09
CA SER A 98 6.50 -15.56 -19.56
C SER A 98 5.11 -16.00 -20.05
N GLY A 99 4.87 -15.83 -21.36
CA GLY A 99 3.62 -16.19 -22.03
C GLY A 99 2.42 -15.41 -21.51
N LYS A 100 1.23 -16.04 -21.52
CA LYS A 100 -0.05 -15.42 -21.13
C LYS A 100 -0.04 -14.67 -19.80
N ARG A 101 0.73 -15.15 -18.81
CA ARG A 101 0.82 -14.50 -17.50
C ARG A 101 1.57 -13.17 -17.58
N LEU A 102 2.64 -13.10 -18.38
CA LEU A 102 3.37 -11.87 -18.61
C LEU A 102 2.54 -10.90 -19.44
N GLU A 103 1.94 -11.38 -20.53
CA GLU A 103 1.04 -10.58 -21.38
C GLU A 103 -0.12 -9.96 -20.59
N CYS A 104 -0.68 -10.69 -19.62
CA CYS A 104 -1.70 -10.18 -18.70
C CYS A 104 -1.17 -9.02 -17.84
N VAL A 105 0.02 -9.15 -17.26
CA VAL A 105 0.65 -8.10 -16.43
C VAL A 105 1.01 -6.88 -17.28
N GLU A 106 1.53 -7.08 -18.49
CA GLU A 106 1.81 -6.01 -19.45
C GLU A 106 0.54 -5.27 -19.84
N LYS A 107 -0.55 -5.99 -20.12
CA LYS A 107 -1.84 -5.34 -20.43
C LYS A 107 -2.42 -4.56 -19.24
N LEU A 108 -2.19 -5.02 -18.02
CA LEU A 108 -2.52 -4.30 -16.78
C LEU A 108 -1.60 -3.10 -16.51
N LEU A 109 -0.43 -3.00 -17.16
CA LEU A 109 0.40 -1.80 -17.14
C LEU A 109 -0.11 -0.76 -18.13
N GLU A 110 -0.61 -1.20 -19.28
CA GLU A 110 -1.19 -0.34 -20.31
C GLU A 110 -2.58 0.18 -19.93
N SER A 111 -3.33 -0.57 -19.12
CA SER A 111 -4.70 -0.28 -18.72
C SER A 111 -4.81 -0.15 -17.20
N ASP A 112 -5.41 0.95 -16.70
CA ASP A 112 -5.57 1.18 -15.25
C ASP A 112 -6.26 0.01 -14.52
N SER A 113 -7.22 -0.65 -15.19
CA SER A 113 -7.82 -1.89 -14.74
C SER A 113 -8.37 -2.70 -15.92
N LEU A 114 -8.46 -4.01 -15.75
CA LEU A 114 -9.08 -4.93 -16.71
C LEU A 114 -10.26 -5.65 -16.07
N THR A 115 -11.38 -5.73 -16.78
CA THR A 115 -12.53 -6.52 -16.34
C THR A 115 -12.28 -8.02 -16.49
N THR A 116 -13.17 -8.85 -15.94
CA THR A 116 -13.11 -10.29 -16.17
C THR A 116 -13.24 -10.63 -17.65
N GLU A 117 -14.10 -9.91 -18.39
CA GLU A 117 -14.30 -10.07 -19.84
C GLU A 117 -13.04 -9.76 -20.63
N ASP A 118 -12.31 -8.70 -20.26
CA ASP A 118 -11.02 -8.37 -20.89
C ASP A 118 -9.98 -9.48 -20.69
N LEU A 119 -10.05 -10.19 -19.56
CA LEU A 119 -9.12 -11.27 -19.22
C LEU A 119 -9.50 -12.63 -19.83
N GLU A 120 -10.72 -12.77 -20.37
CA GLU A 120 -11.16 -14.00 -21.04
C GLU A 120 -10.36 -14.33 -22.30
N GLN A 121 -9.71 -13.33 -22.91
CA GLN A 121 -8.76 -13.54 -24.01
C GLN A 121 -7.54 -14.39 -23.59
N PHE A 122 -7.17 -14.36 -22.31
CA PHE A 122 -6.05 -15.14 -21.78
C PHE A 122 -6.52 -16.48 -21.23
N TRP A 123 -7.60 -16.48 -20.45
CA TRP A 123 -8.14 -17.64 -19.76
C TRP A 123 -9.66 -17.70 -19.82
N SER A 124 -10.20 -18.81 -20.31
CA SER A 124 -11.60 -18.93 -20.75
C SER A 124 -12.64 -18.93 -19.63
N THR A 125 -12.25 -18.96 -18.36
CA THR A 125 -13.20 -18.99 -17.24
C THR A 125 -12.71 -18.12 -16.09
N SER A 126 -13.65 -17.50 -15.37
CA SER A 126 -13.37 -16.70 -14.17
C SER A 126 -12.58 -17.48 -13.09
N SER A 127 -12.84 -18.78 -12.95
CA SER A 127 -12.08 -19.67 -12.07
C SER A 127 -10.62 -19.80 -12.49
N GLN A 128 -10.34 -19.93 -13.79
CA GLN A 128 -8.97 -19.95 -14.30
C GLN A 128 -8.30 -18.60 -14.11
N ILE A 129 -8.97 -17.49 -14.44
CA ILE A 129 -8.45 -16.12 -14.24
C ILE A 129 -8.03 -15.92 -12.78
N SER A 130 -8.90 -16.26 -11.83
CA SER A 130 -8.62 -16.15 -10.40
C SER A 130 -7.43 -17.01 -9.95
N ASN A 131 -7.36 -18.26 -10.41
CA ASN A 131 -6.26 -19.17 -10.08
C ASN A 131 -4.92 -18.68 -10.64
N GLU A 132 -4.92 -18.20 -11.87
CA GLU A 132 -3.72 -17.73 -12.57
C GLU A 132 -3.19 -16.43 -11.95
N ILE A 133 -4.08 -15.49 -11.61
CA ILE A 133 -3.71 -14.26 -10.89
C ILE A 133 -3.18 -14.57 -9.48
N LYS A 134 -3.80 -15.53 -8.78
CA LYS A 134 -3.32 -16.00 -7.48
C LYS A 134 -1.94 -16.64 -7.58
N GLU A 135 -1.66 -17.37 -8.65
CA GLU A 135 -0.34 -17.95 -8.90
C GLU A 135 0.71 -16.84 -9.15
N ILE A 136 0.39 -15.84 -9.98
CA ILE A 136 1.25 -14.67 -10.21
C ILE A 136 1.59 -13.99 -8.88
N ASN A 137 0.58 -13.65 -8.08
CA ASN A 137 0.77 -13.00 -6.77
C ASN A 137 1.59 -13.86 -5.80
N THR A 138 1.35 -15.17 -5.77
CA THR A 138 2.12 -16.10 -4.93
C THR A 138 3.59 -16.13 -5.34
N GLN A 139 3.88 -16.25 -6.63
CA GLN A 139 5.25 -16.29 -7.14
C GLN A 139 5.95 -14.95 -6.94
N VAL A 140 5.27 -13.83 -7.18
CA VAL A 140 5.82 -12.48 -6.94
C VAL A 140 6.21 -12.33 -5.48
N ARG A 141 5.30 -12.57 -4.53
CA ARG A 141 5.62 -12.46 -3.09
C ARG A 141 6.79 -13.35 -2.68
N LYS A 142 6.81 -14.59 -3.18
CA LYS A 142 7.85 -15.56 -2.84
C LYS A 142 9.21 -15.23 -3.44
N LYS A 143 9.25 -14.80 -4.71
CA LYS A 143 10.49 -14.59 -5.48
C LYS A 143 11.06 -13.19 -5.30
N LEU A 144 10.22 -12.20 -5.08
CA LEU A 144 10.62 -10.81 -4.82
C LEU A 144 10.70 -10.51 -3.32
N GLU A 145 10.31 -11.45 -2.46
CA GLU A 145 10.32 -11.31 -1.00
C GLU A 145 9.52 -10.10 -0.51
N ILE A 146 8.41 -9.81 -1.19
CA ILE A 146 7.50 -8.73 -0.84
C ILE A 146 6.23 -9.26 -0.15
N ARG A 147 5.59 -8.40 0.65
CA ARG A 147 4.38 -8.75 1.40
C ARG A 147 3.09 -8.50 0.62
N TYR A 148 3.16 -7.68 -0.42
CA TYR A 148 2.01 -7.20 -1.17
C TYR A 148 1.72 -8.06 -2.40
N ASP A 149 0.45 -8.14 -2.76
CA ASP A 149 0.03 -8.68 -4.04
C ASP A 149 0.37 -7.68 -5.15
N LEU A 150 0.80 -8.19 -6.31
CA LEU A 150 1.06 -7.37 -7.50
C LEU A 150 -0.26 -6.92 -8.13
N ILE A 151 -1.22 -7.84 -8.24
CA ILE A 151 -2.53 -7.62 -8.85
C ILE A 151 -3.59 -7.70 -7.75
N ILE A 152 -4.43 -6.68 -7.65
CA ILE A 152 -5.59 -6.63 -6.75
C ILE A 152 -6.88 -6.90 -7.53
N HIS A 153 -7.83 -7.56 -6.88
CA HIS A 153 -9.16 -7.82 -7.44
C HIS A 153 -10.20 -6.94 -6.73
N SER A 154 -10.80 -6.02 -7.48
CA SER A 154 -11.95 -5.24 -7.04
C SER A 154 -13.23 -6.03 -7.25
N LYS A 155 -13.75 -6.66 -6.19
CA LYS A 155 -14.98 -7.47 -6.26
C LYS A 155 -16.22 -6.63 -6.64
N SER A 156 -16.26 -5.36 -6.25
CA SER A 156 -17.35 -4.44 -6.58
C SER A 156 -17.35 -4.05 -8.05
N ALA A 157 -16.17 -3.80 -8.62
CA ALA A 157 -16.02 -3.43 -10.03
C ALA A 157 -15.84 -4.64 -10.96
N ARG A 158 -15.69 -5.86 -10.41
CA ARG A 158 -15.36 -7.10 -11.14
C ARG A 158 -14.13 -6.94 -12.05
N SER A 159 -13.16 -6.18 -11.56
CA SER A 159 -11.95 -5.82 -12.30
C SER A 159 -10.69 -6.12 -11.50
N TYR A 160 -9.60 -6.28 -12.24
CA TYR A 160 -8.26 -6.49 -11.74
C TYR A 160 -7.40 -5.29 -12.10
N SER A 161 -6.57 -4.85 -11.17
CA SER A 161 -5.63 -3.74 -11.38
C SER A 161 -4.31 -4.02 -10.70
N LEU A 162 -3.27 -3.31 -11.10
CA LEU A 162 -1.99 -3.36 -10.39
C LEU A 162 -2.10 -2.64 -9.05
N ASN A 163 -1.41 -3.15 -8.04
CA ASN A 163 -1.38 -2.57 -6.70
C ASN A 163 -0.47 -1.34 -6.63
N GLN A 164 -0.84 -0.29 -7.35
CA GLN A 164 -0.10 0.96 -7.41
C GLN A 164 -0.18 1.77 -6.11
N GLU A 165 -1.07 1.41 -5.17
CA GLU A 165 -1.14 2.05 -3.85
C GLU A 165 0.08 1.71 -2.99
N GLU A 166 0.53 0.44 -3.02
CA GLU A 166 1.63 -0.07 -2.20
C GLU A 166 2.94 -0.25 -2.98
N LEU A 167 2.87 -0.37 -4.31
CA LEU A 167 4.00 -0.69 -5.19
C LEU A 167 4.20 0.39 -6.26
N ASP A 168 5.44 0.67 -6.60
CA ASP A 168 5.81 1.53 -7.73
C ASP A 168 6.19 0.61 -8.88
N ILE A 169 5.24 0.37 -9.80
CA ILE A 169 5.37 -0.66 -10.83
C ILE A 169 5.68 0.04 -12.15
N ARG A 170 6.83 -0.31 -12.74
CA ARG A 170 7.38 0.35 -13.93
C ARG A 170 7.60 -0.65 -15.04
N ALA A 171 7.19 -0.29 -16.26
CA ALA A 171 7.63 -0.98 -17.46
C ALA A 171 9.11 -0.67 -17.72
N SER A 172 9.90 -1.64 -18.17
CA SER A 172 11.33 -1.52 -18.46
C SER A 172 11.71 -2.09 -19.82
#